data_AF-A0A6A5ARH2-F1
#
_entry.id   AF-A0A6A5ARH2-F1
#
_cell.length_a   1.000
_cell.length_b   1.000
_cell.length_c   1.000
_cell.angle_alpha   90.00
_cell.angle_beta   90.00
_cell.angle_gamma   90.00
#
_symmetry.space_group_name_H-M   'P 1'
#
loop_
_entity.id
_entity.type
_entity.pdbx_description
1 polymer ?
#
loop_
_entity_poly.entity_id
_entity_poly.type
_entity_poly.pdbx_seq_one_letter_code
_entity_poly.pdbx_strand_id
1 'polypeptide(L)'
;MFRLRQFHHPPIVDTSAIVVAMESIEQKLWLRRYKRFDPFYEALLRSPPSMLAMATGKISIGSPTFPLAKAYITSATAEVPPTSDDVPRTVDALLGLQQPDGRWKLDDAFLHSMHHLVPPCPSGVGAAMWATACAVAALRRQHEEFDKLEHPCERGLTQVDSQVFEWAKHQLPSIPLEGNPGAR
;
A
#
# COMPACT_ATOMS: atom_id res chain seq x y z
N MET A 1 28.04 -18.59 -58.34
CA MET A 1 26.71 -17.95 -58.20
C MET A 1 26.55 -17.57 -56.73
N PHE A 2 26.86 -16.32 -56.35
CA PHE A 2 26.85 -15.86 -54.95
C PHE A 2 25.55 -15.09 -54.67
N ARG A 3 24.83 -15.49 -53.61
CA ARG A 3 23.55 -14.87 -53.20
C ARG A 3 23.83 -13.88 -52.05
N LEU A 4 23.71 -12.59 -52.32
CA LEU A 4 23.79 -11.51 -51.33
C LEU A 4 22.60 -11.59 -50.37
N ARG A 5 22.86 -11.67 -49.06
CA ARG A 5 21.84 -11.49 -48.00
C ARG A 5 21.59 -10.00 -47.82
N GLN A 6 20.35 -9.56 -48.03
CA GLN A 6 19.90 -8.22 -47.65
C GLN A 6 19.78 -8.14 -46.13
N PHE A 7 20.45 -7.17 -45.51
CA PHE A 7 20.26 -6.82 -44.11
C PHE A 7 19.04 -5.89 -44.00
N HIS A 8 18.04 -6.32 -43.23
CA HIS A 8 16.88 -5.52 -42.86
C HIS A 8 17.28 -4.60 -41.70
N HIS A 9 17.22 -3.27 -41.89
CA HIS A 9 17.31 -2.32 -40.78
C HIS A 9 15.98 -2.32 -39.98
N PRO A 10 16.03 -2.26 -38.64
CA PRO A 10 14.83 -2.01 -37.83
C PRO A 10 14.41 -0.52 -37.92
N PRO A 11 13.11 -0.21 -37.78
CA PRO A 11 12.61 1.16 -37.82
C PRO A 11 13.10 1.94 -36.59
N ILE A 12 13.62 3.16 -36.85
CA ILE A 12 13.99 4.12 -35.81
C ILE A 12 12.69 4.60 -35.16
N VAL A 13 12.47 4.20 -33.91
CA VAL A 13 11.37 4.70 -33.08
C VAL A 13 11.73 6.12 -32.65
N ASP A 14 10.89 7.09 -33.03
CA ASP A 14 11.09 8.50 -32.72
C ASP A 14 10.78 8.76 -31.23
N THR A 15 11.82 8.63 -30.41
CA THR A 15 11.79 8.79 -28.95
C THR A 15 11.33 10.18 -28.52
N SER A 16 11.44 11.19 -29.39
CA SER A 16 11.02 12.56 -29.12
C SER A 16 9.51 12.69 -28.92
N ALA A 17 8.71 11.97 -29.70
CA ALA A 17 7.24 12.01 -29.61
C ALA A 17 6.70 11.35 -28.34
N ILE A 18 7.41 10.35 -27.81
CA ILE A 18 7.03 9.62 -26.60
C ILE A 18 7.26 10.48 -25.35
N VAL A 19 8.38 11.22 -25.30
CA VAL A 19 8.72 12.10 -24.18
C VAL A 19 7.71 13.24 -24.05
N VAL A 20 7.33 13.88 -25.16
CA VAL A 20 6.33 14.96 -25.17
C VAL A 20 4.94 14.46 -24.73
N ALA A 21 4.57 13.22 -25.10
CA ALA A 21 3.31 12.62 -24.68
C ALA A 21 3.28 12.31 -23.17
N MET A 22 4.40 11.84 -22.59
CA MET A 22 4.52 11.58 -21.15
C MET A 22 4.40 12.86 -20.32
N GLU A 23 5.09 13.94 -20.70
CA GLU A 23 5.00 15.23 -19.99
C GLU A 23 3.56 15.80 -19.98
N SER A 24 2.83 15.64 -21.09
CA SER A 24 1.43 16.09 -21.19
C SER A 24 0.47 15.29 -20.29
N ILE A 25 0.73 14.00 -20.09
CA ILE A 25 -0.07 13.13 -19.23
C ILE A 25 0.18 13.46 -17.76
N GLU A 26 1.44 13.66 -17.37
CA GLU A 26 1.81 14.03 -16.01
C GLU A 26 1.20 15.38 -15.60
N GLN A 27 1.27 16.39 -16.47
CA GLN A 27 0.63 17.68 -16.23
C GLN A 27 -0.90 17.56 -16.07
N LYS A 28 -1.56 16.74 -16.90
CA LYS A 28 -3.02 16.49 -16.80
C LYS A 28 -3.39 15.76 -15.51
N LEU A 29 -2.57 14.83 -15.03
CA LEU A 29 -2.77 14.13 -13.77
C LEU A 29 -2.56 15.05 -12.57
N TRP A 30 -1.55 15.92 -12.63
CA TRP A 30 -1.25 16.90 -11.57
C TRP A 30 -2.38 17.92 -11.41
N LEU A 31 -2.88 18.48 -12.52
CA LEU A 31 -4.01 19.42 -12.53
C LEU A 31 -5.32 18.78 -12.04
N ARG A 32 -5.54 17.49 -12.28
CA ARG A 32 -6.71 16.76 -11.76
C ARG A 32 -6.63 16.50 -10.26
N ARG A 33 -5.43 16.30 -9.71
CA ARG A 33 -5.22 16.09 -8.26
C ARG A 33 -5.48 17.36 -7.46
N TYR A 34 -5.04 18.52 -7.98
CA TYR A 34 -5.26 19.81 -7.33
C TYR A 34 -6.75 20.21 -7.30
N LYS A 35 -7.47 20.09 -8.41
CA LYS A 35 -8.91 20.45 -8.47
C LYS A 35 -9.83 19.61 -7.59
N ARG A 36 -9.38 18.44 -7.11
CA ARG A 36 -10.22 17.53 -6.31
C ARG A 36 -10.28 17.92 -4.83
N PHE A 37 -9.34 18.73 -4.35
CA PHE A 37 -9.22 19.08 -2.93
C PHE A 37 -9.77 20.46 -2.57
N ASP A 38 -9.83 21.41 -3.51
CA ASP A 38 -10.40 22.75 -3.26
C ASP A 38 -11.85 22.73 -2.74
N PRO A 39 -12.78 21.92 -3.29
CA PRO A 39 -14.16 21.91 -2.82
C PRO A 39 -14.29 21.39 -1.39
N PHE A 40 -13.44 20.43 -1.02
CA PHE A 40 -13.41 19.87 0.33
C PHE A 40 -12.83 20.87 1.33
N TYR A 41 -11.76 21.57 0.93
CA TYR A 41 -11.13 22.59 1.78
C TYR A 41 -12.07 23.78 1.99
N GLU A 42 -12.74 24.27 0.94
CA GLU A 42 -13.79 25.29 1.08
C GLU A 42 -14.96 24.82 1.95
N ALA A 43 -15.38 23.55 1.81
CA ALA A 43 -16.44 22.99 2.64
C ALA A 43 -16.04 22.90 4.12
N LEU A 44 -14.79 22.55 4.44
CA LEU A 44 -14.25 22.56 5.80
C LEU A 44 -14.27 23.97 6.41
N LEU A 45 -13.82 24.98 5.66
CA LEU A 45 -13.82 26.37 6.13
C LEU A 45 -15.21 26.96 6.32
N ARG A 46 -16.20 26.53 5.54
CA ARG A 46 -17.60 27.00 5.65
C ARG A 46 -18.44 26.17 6.61
N SER A 47 -17.96 25.00 7.05
CA SER A 47 -18.73 24.13 7.93
C SER A 47 -18.79 24.71 9.36
N PRO A 48 -19.99 24.87 9.95
CA PRO A 48 -20.10 25.30 11.33
C PRO A 48 -19.51 24.22 12.26
N PRO A 49 -18.92 24.60 13.40
CA PRO A 49 -18.38 23.64 14.35
C PRO A 49 -19.47 22.70 14.84
N SER A 50 -19.14 21.40 14.90
CA SER A 50 -20.07 20.35 15.30
C SER A 50 -20.71 20.64 16.67
N MET A 51 -22.04 20.53 16.77
CA MET A 51 -22.78 20.73 18.02
C MET A 51 -22.33 19.77 19.13
N LEU A 52 -21.88 18.56 18.77
CA LEU A 52 -21.32 17.56 19.69
C LEU A 52 -20.00 18.05 20.31
N ALA A 53 -19.22 18.82 19.56
CA ALA A 53 -17.98 19.45 20.04
C ALA A 53 -18.24 20.73 20.87
N MET A 54 -19.35 21.44 20.61
CA MET A 54 -19.77 22.58 21.44
C MET A 54 -20.36 22.13 22.79
N ALA A 55 -21.16 21.07 22.80
CA ALA A 55 -21.78 20.53 24.02
C ALA A 55 -20.78 19.95 25.03
N THR A 56 -19.60 19.53 24.56
CA THR A 56 -18.53 18.99 25.41
C THR A 56 -17.61 20.06 26.02
N GLY A 57 -17.86 21.36 25.75
CA GLY A 57 -17.09 22.47 26.31
C GLY A 57 -15.61 22.51 25.89
N LYS A 58 -15.21 21.71 24.89
CA LYS A 58 -13.82 21.61 24.42
C LYS A 58 -13.44 22.62 23.35
N ILE A 59 -14.38 23.47 22.94
CA ILE A 59 -14.08 24.60 22.06
C ILE A 59 -14.20 25.88 22.89
N SER A 60 -13.05 26.38 23.36
CA SER A 60 -12.99 27.75 23.86
C SER A 60 -13.01 28.68 22.64
N ILE A 61 -14.17 29.29 22.38
CA ILE A 61 -14.36 30.27 21.29
C ILE A 61 -13.70 31.62 21.65
N GLY A 62 -13.08 31.75 22.82
CA GLY A 62 -12.49 33.00 23.31
C GLY A 62 -11.05 32.84 23.78
N SER A 63 -10.12 32.47 22.90
CA SER A 63 -8.68 32.83 23.00
C SER A 63 -7.88 32.16 21.86
N PRO A 64 -7.08 32.90 21.07
CA PRO A 64 -6.24 32.32 20.01
C PRO A 64 -5.03 31.54 20.55
N THR A 65 -4.84 31.46 21.87
CA THR A 65 -3.76 30.69 22.49
C THR A 65 -4.34 29.49 23.22
N PHE A 66 -4.81 28.49 22.48
CA PHE A 66 -4.84 27.13 23.00
C PHE A 66 -3.38 26.64 23.06
N PRO A 67 -2.79 26.36 24.23
CA PRO A 67 -1.51 25.70 24.27
C PRO A 67 -1.74 24.24 23.87
N LEU A 68 -1.55 23.95 22.58
CA LEU A 68 -1.46 22.59 22.02
C LEU A 68 -0.50 21.69 22.84
N ALA A 69 0.45 22.29 23.55
CA ALA A 69 1.39 21.63 24.45
C ALA A 69 0.77 20.87 25.65
N LYS A 70 -0.51 21.08 26.00
CA LYS A 70 -1.16 20.29 27.08
C LYS A 70 -1.96 19.09 26.58
N ALA A 71 -2.38 19.08 25.31
CA ALA A 71 -3.01 17.91 24.69
C ALA A 71 -1.96 16.93 24.17
N TYR A 72 -0.80 17.44 23.76
CA TYR A 72 0.41 16.67 23.58
C TYR A 72 1.25 16.80 24.85
N ILE A 73 0.90 16.04 25.89
CA ILE A 73 1.94 15.64 26.85
C ILE A 73 2.95 14.88 25.99
N THR A 74 4.01 15.59 25.61
CA THR A 74 5.24 14.99 25.14
C THR A 74 5.61 13.98 26.20
N SER A 75 5.47 12.70 25.87
CA SER A 75 6.21 11.61 26.49
C SER A 75 7.71 11.79 26.19
N ALA A 76 8.27 12.93 26.60
CA ALA A 76 9.70 13.25 26.55
C ALA A 76 10.44 12.67 27.78
N THR A 77 9.84 11.68 28.42
CA THR A 77 10.50 10.75 29.36
C THR A 77 9.82 9.38 29.27
N ALA A 78 9.49 8.94 28.05
CA ALA A 78 9.63 7.53 27.77
C ALA A 78 11.11 7.35 27.41
N GLU A 79 11.82 6.47 28.11
CA GLU A 79 13.12 5.97 27.66
C GLU A 79 13.08 5.83 26.15
N VAL A 80 14.05 6.42 25.44
CA VAL A 80 14.26 6.12 24.02
C VAL A 80 14.38 4.60 23.98
N PRO A 81 13.36 3.86 23.47
CA PRO A 81 13.57 2.45 23.27
C PRO A 81 14.76 2.37 22.31
N PRO A 82 15.71 1.44 22.52
CA PRO A 82 16.83 1.29 21.59
C PRO A 82 16.24 1.36 20.19
N THR A 83 16.79 2.21 19.33
CA THR A 83 16.46 2.24 17.90
C THR A 83 16.45 0.81 17.44
N SER A 84 15.25 0.24 17.35
CA SER A 84 15.08 -1.15 16.97
C SER A 84 15.22 -1.11 15.47
N ASP A 85 16.47 -1.18 15.01
CA ASP A 85 16.81 -1.54 13.65
C ASP A 85 16.19 -2.91 13.26
N ASP A 86 15.60 -3.63 14.23
CA ASP A 86 14.92 -4.92 14.12
C ASP A 86 13.39 -4.86 14.27
N VAL A 87 12.69 -3.82 13.78
CA VAL A 87 11.28 -4.06 13.41
C VAL A 87 11.32 -4.75 12.04
N PRO A 88 10.98 -6.05 11.93
CA PRO A 88 10.96 -6.71 10.64
C PRO A 88 10.05 -5.90 9.73
N ARG A 89 10.50 -5.62 8.51
CA ARG A 89 9.64 -4.97 7.52
C ARG A 89 8.36 -5.78 7.42
N THR A 90 7.22 -5.12 7.16
CA THR A 90 5.93 -5.81 7.08
C THR A 90 5.99 -6.98 6.07
N VAL A 91 6.81 -6.86 5.02
CA VAL A 91 7.14 -7.93 4.07
C VAL A 91 7.86 -9.09 4.75
N ASP A 92 8.93 -8.85 5.49
CA ASP A 92 9.68 -9.90 6.21
C ASP A 92 8.79 -10.60 7.26
N ALA A 93 7.95 -9.84 7.96
CA ALA A 93 6.97 -10.39 8.90
C ALA A 93 5.96 -11.30 8.18
N LEU A 94 5.45 -10.87 7.01
CA LEU A 94 4.53 -11.67 6.21
C LEU A 94 5.21 -12.93 5.65
N LEU A 95 6.46 -12.84 5.20
CA LEU A 95 7.25 -13.99 4.74
C LEU A 95 7.52 -14.99 5.87
N GLY A 96 7.80 -14.50 7.08
CA GLY A 96 8.02 -15.33 8.28
C GLY A 96 6.78 -16.13 8.71
N LEU A 97 5.58 -15.71 8.30
CA LEU A 97 4.32 -16.42 8.54
C LEU A 97 4.03 -17.52 7.51
N GLN A 98 4.84 -17.63 6.45
CA GLN A 98 4.65 -18.68 5.45
C GLN A 98 4.98 -20.06 6.05
N GLN A 99 4.04 -20.99 5.93
CA GLN A 99 4.23 -22.37 6.37
C GLN A 99 5.21 -23.13 5.44
N PRO A 100 5.78 -24.26 5.89
CA PRO A 100 6.71 -25.07 5.08
C PRO A 100 6.08 -25.62 3.78
N ASP A 101 4.76 -25.79 3.75
CA ASP A 101 4.00 -26.19 2.55
C ASP A 101 3.69 -25.02 1.59
N GLY A 102 4.07 -23.79 1.97
CA GLY A 102 3.86 -22.57 1.19
C GLY A 102 2.57 -21.81 1.51
N ARG A 103 1.75 -22.30 2.45
CA ARG A 103 0.47 -21.68 2.82
C ARG A 103 0.63 -20.58 3.86
N TRP A 104 -0.33 -19.67 3.90
CA TRP A 104 -0.55 -18.78 5.02
C TRP A 104 -1.82 -19.20 5.77
N LYS A 105 -1.77 -19.09 7.09
CA LYS A 105 -2.91 -19.33 7.96
C LYS A 105 -3.65 -18.01 8.19
N LEU A 106 -4.99 -18.04 8.14
CA LEU A 106 -5.80 -16.90 8.51
C LEU A 106 -5.90 -16.82 10.05
N ASP A 107 -4.93 -16.20 10.69
CA ASP A 107 -4.91 -15.94 12.13
C ASP A 107 -4.62 -14.47 12.45
N ASP A 108 -4.62 -14.11 13.73
CA ASP A 108 -4.44 -12.72 14.17
C ASP A 108 -3.08 -12.15 13.74
N ALA A 109 -2.03 -12.97 13.68
CA ALA A 109 -0.70 -12.55 13.25
C ALA A 109 -0.67 -12.23 11.75
N PHE A 110 -1.33 -13.05 10.94
CA PHE A 110 -1.52 -12.77 9.51
C PHE A 110 -2.37 -11.53 9.27
N LEU A 111 -3.48 -11.38 9.99
CA LEU A 111 -4.33 -10.20 9.86
C LEU A 111 -3.57 -8.94 10.28
N HIS A 112 -2.76 -9.01 11.33
CA HIS A 112 -1.94 -7.90 11.80
C HIS A 112 -0.89 -7.47 10.75
N SER A 113 -0.16 -8.43 10.16
CA SER A 113 0.82 -8.13 9.09
C SER A 113 0.16 -7.59 7.82
N MET A 114 -1.12 -7.90 7.61
CA MET A 114 -1.95 -7.36 6.52
C MET A 114 -2.77 -6.12 6.92
N HIS A 115 -2.45 -5.48 8.05
CA HIS A 115 -3.11 -4.29 8.59
C HIS A 115 -4.63 -4.42 8.76
N HIS A 116 -5.12 -5.64 8.98
CA HIS A 116 -6.55 -5.99 9.05
C HIS A 116 -7.35 -5.60 7.79
N LEU A 117 -6.68 -5.48 6.65
CA LEU A 117 -7.29 -5.12 5.35
C LEU A 117 -7.68 -6.34 4.51
N VAL A 118 -7.52 -7.55 5.03
CA VAL A 118 -7.91 -8.79 4.37
C VAL A 118 -9.43 -8.84 4.24
N PRO A 119 -10.00 -8.96 3.03
CA PRO A 119 -11.44 -9.06 2.87
C PRO A 119 -11.99 -10.36 3.50
N PRO A 120 -13.28 -10.41 3.83
CA PRO A 120 -13.93 -11.64 4.30
C PRO A 120 -13.74 -12.79 3.30
N CYS A 121 -13.51 -14.00 3.82
CA CYS A 121 -13.34 -15.18 2.99
C CYS A 121 -14.61 -15.47 2.17
N PRO A 122 -14.52 -15.64 0.84
CA PRO A 122 -15.66 -16.04 0.02
C PRO A 122 -16.24 -17.39 0.45
N SER A 123 -17.55 -17.56 0.27
CA SER A 123 -18.23 -18.82 0.57
C SER A 123 -17.69 -19.96 -0.30
N GLY A 124 -17.38 -21.11 0.32
CA GLY A 124 -16.84 -22.28 -0.37
C GLY A 124 -15.33 -22.27 -0.58
N VAL A 125 -14.63 -21.20 -0.19
CA VAL A 125 -13.17 -21.13 -0.18
C VAL A 125 -12.64 -21.44 1.22
N GLY A 126 -11.62 -22.28 1.31
CA GLY A 126 -10.96 -22.56 2.59
C GLY A 126 -10.19 -21.34 3.10
N ALA A 127 -10.27 -21.06 4.41
CA ALA A 127 -9.63 -19.88 5.01
C ALA A 127 -8.12 -19.79 4.74
N ALA A 128 -7.40 -20.92 4.75
CA ALA A 128 -5.98 -20.97 4.43
C ALA A 128 -5.68 -20.67 2.95
N MET A 129 -6.54 -21.13 2.04
CA MET A 129 -6.41 -20.82 0.61
C MET A 129 -6.66 -19.33 0.36
N TRP A 130 -7.67 -18.75 1.02
CA TRP A 130 -7.95 -17.32 0.95
C TRP A 130 -6.80 -16.47 1.51
N ALA A 131 -6.28 -16.82 2.70
CA ALA A 131 -5.13 -16.14 3.28
C ALA A 131 -3.91 -16.21 2.35
N THR A 132 -3.61 -17.38 1.80
CA THR A 132 -2.51 -17.58 0.85
C THR A 132 -2.70 -16.72 -0.41
N ALA A 133 -3.92 -16.68 -0.96
CA ALA A 133 -4.25 -15.86 -2.12
C ALA A 133 -4.04 -14.35 -1.84
N CYS A 134 -4.50 -13.87 -0.68
CA CYS A 134 -4.30 -12.49 -0.26
C CYS A 134 -2.84 -12.16 0.01
N ALA A 135 -2.09 -13.06 0.64
CA ALA A 135 -0.66 -12.87 0.93
C ALA A 135 0.14 -12.70 -0.38
N VAL A 136 -0.03 -13.64 -1.31
CA VAL A 136 0.63 -13.60 -2.61
C VAL A 136 0.22 -12.35 -3.41
N ALA A 137 -1.06 -11.98 -3.37
CA ALA A 137 -1.54 -10.77 -4.04
C ALA A 137 -0.94 -9.49 -3.46
N ALA A 138 -0.72 -9.43 -2.13
CA ALA A 138 -0.06 -8.30 -1.49
C ALA A 138 1.44 -8.24 -1.80
N LEU A 139 2.13 -9.37 -1.70
CA LEU A 139 3.57 -9.48 -1.96
C LEU A 139 3.90 -9.16 -3.43
N ARG A 140 3.11 -9.65 -4.39
CA ARG A 140 3.32 -9.37 -5.81
C ARG A 140 3.15 -7.89 -6.22
N ARG A 141 2.60 -7.05 -5.33
CA ARG A 141 2.51 -5.59 -5.55
C ARG A 141 3.78 -4.86 -5.10
N GLN A 142 4.67 -5.52 -4.36
CA GLN A 142 5.94 -4.95 -3.89
C GLN A 142 7.03 -5.17 -4.93
N HIS A 143 7.17 -4.22 -5.85
CA HIS A 143 8.15 -4.31 -6.94
C HIS A 143 9.60 -4.15 -6.46
N GLU A 144 9.81 -3.56 -5.28
CA GLU A 144 11.14 -3.23 -4.75
C GLU A 144 11.91 -4.46 -4.23
N GLU A 145 11.20 -5.53 -3.86
CA GLU A 145 11.79 -6.73 -3.22
C GLU A 145 11.64 -8.00 -4.07
N PHE A 146 11.50 -7.86 -5.41
CA PHE A 146 11.19 -8.95 -6.34
C PHE A 146 12.02 -10.22 -6.14
N ASP A 147 13.35 -10.10 -6.03
CA ASP A 147 14.28 -11.23 -5.89
C ASP A 147 14.00 -12.09 -4.65
N LYS A 148 13.53 -11.47 -3.55
CA LYS A 148 13.19 -12.17 -2.32
C LYS A 148 11.81 -12.82 -2.37
N LEU A 149 10.94 -12.29 -3.22
CA LEU A 149 9.52 -12.64 -3.27
C LEU A 149 9.19 -13.73 -4.31
N GLU A 150 10.08 -13.95 -5.28
CA GLU A 150 9.88 -14.94 -6.35
C GLU A 150 9.54 -16.33 -5.79
N HIS A 151 10.44 -16.95 -5.04
CA HIS A 151 10.23 -18.29 -4.50
C HIS A 151 9.07 -18.41 -3.51
N PRO A 152 8.91 -17.51 -2.51
CA PRO A 152 7.74 -17.55 -1.62
C PRO A 152 6.41 -17.41 -2.37
N CYS A 153 6.33 -16.53 -3.37
CA CYS A 153 5.12 -16.34 -4.15
C CYS A 153 4.80 -17.55 -5.03
N GLU A 154 5.81 -18.16 -5.67
CA GLU A 154 5.63 -19.39 -6.44
C GLU A 154 5.09 -20.52 -5.58
N ARG A 155 5.69 -20.76 -4.41
CA ARG A 155 5.21 -21.76 -3.45
C ARG A 155 3.78 -21.48 -3.02
N GLY A 156 3.43 -20.24 -2.71
CA GLY A 156 2.06 -19.85 -2.39
C GLY A 156 1.07 -20.12 -3.51
N LEU A 157 1.44 -19.84 -4.76
CA LEU A 157 0.58 -20.07 -5.94
C LEU A 157 0.28 -21.55 -6.17
N THR A 158 1.18 -22.47 -5.80
CA THR A 158 0.89 -23.91 -5.89
C THR A 158 -0.24 -24.37 -4.97
N GLN A 159 -0.59 -23.57 -3.97
CA GLN A 159 -1.59 -23.90 -2.95
C GLN A 159 -2.94 -23.18 -3.18
N VAL A 160 -3.05 -22.38 -4.23
CA VAL A 160 -4.22 -21.52 -4.50
C VAL A 160 -4.77 -21.79 -5.89
N ASP A 161 -6.08 -22.00 -5.96
CA ASP A 161 -6.78 -22.08 -7.25
C ASP A 161 -6.73 -20.75 -7.98
N SER A 162 -6.46 -20.77 -9.29
CA SER A 162 -6.32 -19.56 -10.12
C SER A 162 -7.50 -18.60 -9.99
N GLN A 163 -8.73 -19.14 -9.86
CA GLN A 163 -9.93 -18.34 -9.68
C GLN A 163 -9.94 -17.59 -8.34
N VAL A 164 -9.54 -18.25 -7.26
CA VAL A 164 -9.47 -17.65 -5.92
C VAL A 164 -8.38 -16.58 -5.88
N PHE A 165 -7.27 -16.81 -6.56
CA PHE A 165 -6.20 -15.81 -6.69
C PHE A 165 -6.67 -14.55 -7.43
N GLU A 166 -7.40 -14.71 -8.55
CA GLU A 166 -7.95 -13.55 -9.26
C GLU A 166 -8.97 -12.79 -8.41
N TRP A 167 -9.81 -13.48 -7.64
CA TRP A 167 -10.70 -12.82 -6.68
C TRP A 167 -9.93 -12.03 -5.62
N ALA A 168 -8.87 -12.59 -5.06
CA ALA A 168 -8.03 -11.90 -4.09
C ALA A 168 -7.39 -10.65 -4.70
N LYS A 169 -6.87 -10.71 -5.93
CA LYS A 169 -6.29 -9.54 -6.62
C LYS A 169 -7.29 -8.40 -6.78
N HIS A 170 -8.56 -8.71 -7.07
CA HIS A 170 -9.62 -7.72 -7.25
C HIS A 170 -10.17 -7.17 -5.94
N GLN A 171 -10.30 -8.00 -4.91
CA GLN A 171 -10.92 -7.62 -3.64
C GLN A 171 -9.94 -7.02 -2.64
N LEU A 172 -8.66 -7.43 -2.69
CA LEU A 172 -7.66 -6.96 -1.74
C LEU A 172 -7.33 -5.49 -2.03
N PRO A 173 -7.59 -4.55 -1.10
CA PRO A 173 -7.19 -3.16 -1.27
C PRO A 173 -5.67 -3.05 -1.36
N SER A 174 -5.15 -1.89 -1.79
CA SER A 174 -3.71 -1.65 -1.74
C SER A 174 -3.26 -1.62 -0.29
N ILE A 175 -2.40 -2.56 0.10
CA ILE A 175 -1.86 -2.65 1.45
C ILE A 175 -0.48 -1.98 1.43
N PRO A 176 -0.25 -0.93 2.24
CA PRO A 176 1.07 -0.33 2.37
C PRO A 176 1.95 -1.28 3.20
N LEU A 177 2.54 -2.28 2.54
CA LEU A 177 3.61 -3.07 3.12
C LEU A 177 4.88 -2.21 3.05
N GLU A 178 4.97 -1.15 3.85
CA GLU A 178 6.13 -0.24 3.77
C GLU A 178 7.44 -0.99 4.02
N GLY A 179 8.38 -0.83 3.10
CA GLY A 179 9.79 -1.00 3.36
C GLY A 179 10.34 0.31 3.95
N ASN A 180 10.73 0.27 5.21
CA ASN A 180 11.54 1.28 5.91
C ASN A 180 10.83 2.59 6.34
N PRO A 181 10.59 2.82 7.66
CA PRO A 181 10.16 4.12 8.18
C PRO A 181 11.26 5.21 8.17
N GLY A 182 12.44 4.96 7.57
CA GLY A 182 13.63 5.82 7.68
C GLY A 182 13.99 6.70 6.48
N ALA A 183 13.10 6.92 5.50
CA ALA A 183 13.40 7.80 4.36
C ALA A 183 12.66 9.15 4.43
N ARG A 184 12.97 9.96 5.45
CA ARG A 184 12.70 11.41 5.45
C ARG A 184 13.79 12.17 6.19
#